data_AF-A0A848XN92-F1
#
_entry.id   AF-A0A848XN92-F1
#
_cell.length_a   1.000
_cell.length_b   1.000
_cell.length_c   1.000
_cell.angle_alpha   90.00
_cell.angle_beta   90.00
_cell.angle_gamma   90.00
#
_symmetry.space_group_name_H-M   'P 1'
#
loop_
_entity.id
_entity.type
_entity.pdbx_description
1 polymer ?
#
loop_
_entity_poly.entity_id
_entity_poly.type
_entity_poly.pdbx_seq_one_letter_code
_entity_poly.pdbx_strand_id
1 'polypeptide(L)' 'MTSPLPVHLADLPAHLAERVRMLTDRPADVGGSYVLYWMHHAVRGHENPALDVAVSMGNRLGSPVLVYQGLGGPHRYNA' A
#
# COMPACT_ATOMS: atom_id res chain seq x y z
N MET A 1 -25.45 -1.31 -2.88
CA MET A 1 -24.66 -2.21 -3.76
C MET A 1 -23.70 -1.33 -4.54
N THR A 2 -22.54 -1.03 -3.96
CA THR A 2 -21.49 -0.21 -4.58
C THR A 2 -20.73 -1.09 -5.56
N SER A 3 -20.76 -0.75 -6.85
CA SER A 3 -20.00 -1.43 -7.89
C SER A 3 -18.50 -1.37 -7.55
N PRO A 4 -17.71 -2.45 -7.72
CA PRO A 4 -16.26 -2.36 -7.55
C PRO A 4 -15.72 -1.37 -8.58
N LEU A 5 -15.15 -0.27 -8.12
CA LEU A 5 -14.33 0.58 -8.98
C LEU A 5 -13.03 -0.19 -9.23
N PRO A 6 -12.66 -0.46 -10.49
CA PRO A 6 -11.38 -1.05 -10.77
C PRO A 6 -10.31 -0.04 -10.37
N VAL A 7 -9.53 -0.41 -9.35
CA VAL A 7 -8.32 0.31 -8.99
C VAL A 7 -7.31 0.06 -10.12
N HIS A 8 -7.10 1.05 -10.99
CA HIS A 8 -6.11 0.97 -12.04
C HIS A 8 -4.81 1.66 -11.60
N LEU A 9 -3.68 1.04 -11.92
CA LEU A 9 -2.36 1.64 -11.73
C LEU A 9 -2.21 2.99 -12.43
N ALA A 10 -2.95 3.19 -13.53
CA ALA A 10 -2.99 4.44 -14.29
C ALA A 10 -3.50 5.64 -13.48
N ASP A 11 -4.13 5.40 -12.33
CA ASP A 11 -4.67 6.45 -11.49
C ASP A 11 -3.65 6.98 -10.46
N LEU A 12 -2.48 6.35 -10.36
CA LEU A 12 -1.38 6.85 -9.56
C LEU A 12 -0.63 7.96 -10.32
N PRO A 13 0.01 8.91 -9.60
CA PRO A 13 1.02 9.79 -10.20
C PRO A 13 2.05 8.98 -11.00
N ALA A 14 2.44 9.46 -12.18
CA ALA A 14 3.27 8.71 -13.14
C ALA A 14 4.56 8.13 -12.51
N HIS A 15 5.25 8.92 -11.69
CA HIS A 15 6.48 8.52 -11.00
C HIS A 15 6.28 7.42 -9.93
N LEU A 16 5.05 7.23 -9.46
CA LEU A 16 4.67 6.12 -8.60
C LEU A 16 4.22 4.93 -9.43
N ALA A 17 3.40 5.15 -10.46
CA ALA A 17 2.88 4.11 -11.34
C ALA A 17 4.01 3.29 -11.99
N GLU A 18 5.10 3.95 -12.43
CA GLU A 18 6.27 3.27 -13.02
C GLU A 18 6.98 2.29 -12.05
N ARG A 19 6.76 2.45 -10.73
CA ARG A 19 7.41 1.68 -9.65
C ARG A 19 6.54 0.57 -9.09
N VAL A 20 5.29 0.47 -9.53
CA VAL A 20 4.32 -0.50 -9.00
C VAL A 20 4.15 -1.66 -9.97
N ARG A 21 4.13 -2.86 -9.41
CA ARG A 21 3.77 -4.10 -10.11
C ARG A 21 2.61 -4.77 -9.39
N MET A 22 1.56 -5.14 -10.10
CA MET A 22 0.49 -5.95 -9.54
C MET A 22 0.99 -7.37 -9.26
N LEU A 23 0.77 -7.86 -8.04
CA LEU A 23 1.11 -9.24 -7.65
C LEU A 23 -0.07 -10.21 -7.85
N THR A 24 -1.29 -9.70 -8.00
CA THR A 24 -2.51 -10.51 -8.19
C THR A 24 -3.49 -9.72 -9.04
N ASP A 25 -4.31 -10.42 -9.82
CA ASP A 25 -5.34 -9.87 -10.72
C ASP A 25 -6.73 -9.75 -10.08
N ARG A 26 -6.81 -9.96 -8.75
CA ARG A 26 -8.07 -9.81 -8.01
C ARG A 26 -8.47 -8.34 -7.94
N PRO A 27 -9.75 -8.02 -8.22
CA PRO A 27 -10.24 -6.67 -8.04
C PRO A 27 -10.12 -6.25 -6.58
N ALA A 28 -9.77 -4.99 -6.35
CA ALA A 28 -9.73 -4.41 -5.01
C ALA A 28 -11.15 -4.38 -4.42
N ASP A 29 -11.28 -4.78 -3.16
CA ASP A 29 -12.53 -4.62 -2.42
C ASP A 29 -12.71 -3.16 -2.00
N VAL A 30 -13.61 -2.46 -2.69
CA VAL A 30 -13.94 -1.05 -2.39
C VAL A 30 -14.73 -0.87 -1.11
N GLY A 31 -15.24 -1.95 -0.51
CA GLY A 31 -15.82 -1.95 0.84
C GLY A 31 -14.78 -2.14 1.95
N GLY A 32 -13.50 -2.28 1.59
CA GLY A 32 -12.41 -2.48 2.54
C GLY A 32 -12.26 -1.30 3.51
N SER A 33 -12.01 -1.62 4.78
CA SER A 33 -11.93 -0.62 5.86
C SER A 33 -10.65 0.23 5.84
N TYR A 34 -9.61 -0.19 5.13
CA TYR A 34 -8.32 0.50 5.06
C TYR A 34 -7.48 0.04 3.86
N VAL A 35 -6.50 0.85 3.48
CA VAL A 35 -5.36 0.44 2.65
C VAL A 35 -4.21 0.04 3.56
N LEU A 36 -3.70 -1.19 3.40
CA LEU A 36 -2.57 -1.68 4.19
C LEU A 36 -1.25 -1.42 3.47
N TYR A 37 -0.37 -0.61 4.07
CA TYR A 37 1.03 -0.58 3.71
C TYR A 37 1.81 -1.56 4.58
N TRP A 38 2.17 -2.71 4.00
CA TRP A 38 3.09 -3.64 4.65
C TRP A 38 4.53 -3.14 4.46
N MET A 39 5.04 -2.48 5.49
CA MET A 39 6.40 -1.99 5.55
C MET A 39 7.36 -3.16 5.84
N HIS A 40 8.50 -3.15 5.16
CA HIS A 40 9.60 -4.11 5.37
C HIS A 40 10.91 -3.37 5.64
N HIS A 41 11.60 -2.95 4.57
CA HIS A 41 12.97 -2.42 4.67
C HIS A 41 13.05 -0.89 4.73
N ALA A 42 12.10 -0.18 4.10
CA ALA A 42 12.11 1.29 4.05
C ALA A 42 11.36 1.90 5.24
N VAL A 43 11.92 1.80 6.44
CA VAL A 43 11.31 2.32 7.69
C VAL A 43 11.48 3.83 7.81
N ARG A 44 10.83 4.57 6.92
CA ARG A 44 10.83 6.04 6.87
C ARG A 44 9.49 6.57 6.38
N GLY A 45 9.07 7.72 6.92
CA GLY A 45 7.82 8.40 6.56
C GLY A 45 7.94 9.37 5.39
N HIS A 46 9.16 9.74 5.00
CA HIS A 46 9.44 10.66 3.89
C HIS A 46 10.20 9.91 2.80
N GLU A 47 10.05 10.36 1.56
CA GLU A 47 10.74 9.79 0.39
C GLU A 47 10.59 8.26 0.32
N ASN A 48 9.36 7.78 0.56
CA ASN A 48 9.02 6.38 0.58
C ASN A 48 7.93 6.12 -0.46
N PRO A 49 8.31 5.78 -1.72
CA PRO A 49 7.35 5.60 -2.80
C PRO A 49 6.27 4.56 -2.51
N ALA A 50 6.57 3.53 -1.70
CA ALA A 50 5.58 2.53 -1.31
C ALA A 50 4.52 3.10 -0.35
N LEU A 51 4.93 3.95 0.59
CA LEU A 51 4.01 4.70 1.44
C LEU A 51 3.21 5.73 0.64
N ASP A 52 3.85 6.44 -0.29
CA ASP A 52 3.19 7.43 -1.15
C ASP A 52 2.10 6.81 -2.03
N VAL A 53 2.35 5.59 -2.53
CA VAL A 53 1.33 4.79 -3.24
C VAL A 53 0.17 4.48 -2.30
N ALA A 54 0.43 3.97 -1.09
CA ALA A 54 -0.62 3.64 -0.14
C ALA A 54 -1.49 4.85 0.22
N VAL A 55 -0.87 6.01 0.45
CA VAL A 55 -1.57 7.29 0.72
C VAL A 55 -2.39 7.74 -0.48
N SER A 56 -1.82 7.69 -1.69
CA SER A 56 -2.53 8.03 -2.92
C SER A 56 -3.79 7.17 -3.09
N MET A 57 -3.69 5.87 -2.81
CA MET A 57 -4.83 4.95 -2.90
C MET A 57 -5.82 5.13 -1.78
N GLY A 58 -5.37 5.36 -0.54
CA GLY A 58 -6.25 5.67 0.59
C GLY A 58 -7.10 6.91 0.32
N ASN A 59 -6.45 8.00 -0.13
CA ASN A 59 -7.15 9.23 -0.51
C ASN A 59 -8.19 9.01 -1.60
N ARG A 60 -7.88 8.20 -2.61
CA ARG A 60 -8.79 7.92 -3.72
C ARG A 60 -9.96 7.03 -3.33
N LEU A 61 -9.74 6.06 -2.45
CA LEU A 61 -10.78 5.16 -1.95
C LEU A 61 -11.60 5.80 -0.82
N GLY A 62 -11.14 6.93 -0.26
CA GLY A 62 -11.74 7.52 0.93
C GLY A 62 -11.50 6.68 2.19
N SER A 63 -10.45 5.85 2.20
CA SER A 63 -10.15 4.90 3.26
C SER A 63 -8.85 5.30 4.00
N PRO A 64 -8.76 5.06 5.32
CA PRO A 64 -7.54 5.29 6.07
C PRO A 64 -6.40 4.37 5.58
N VAL A 65 -5.17 4.84 5.74
CA VAL A 65 -3.96 4.03 5.51
C VAL A 65 -3.45 3.49 6.85
N LEU A 66 -3.29 2.17 6.92
CA LEU A 66 -2.64 1.51 8.04
C LEU A 66 -1.23 1.09 7.63
N VAL A 67 -0.25 1.44 8.45
CA VAL A 67 1.14 0.97 8.28
C VAL A 67 1.37 -0.20 9.23
N TYR A 68 1.74 -1.35 8.67
CA TYR A 68 2.14 -2.52 9.43
C TYR A 68 3.62 -2.81 9.19
N GLN A 69 4.40 -2.84 10.26
CA GLN A 69 5.79 -3.29 10.25
C GLN A 69 5.86 -4.62 11.00
N GLY A 70 6.14 -5.70 10.29
CA GLY A 70 6.41 -6.98 10.92
C GLY A 70 7.75 -6.92 11.65
N LEU A 71 7.76 -7.20 12.95
CA LEU A 71 8.98 -7.46 13.70
C LEU A 71 9.25 -8.96 13.63
N GLY A 72 10.39 -9.37 13.07
CA GLY A 72 10.71 -10.78 12.90
C GLY A 72 12.20 -11.09 12.85
N GLY A 73 12.52 -12.34 13.20
CA GLY A 73 13.82 -12.98 12.98
C GLY A 73 14.61 -13.27 14.27
N PRO A 74 15.17 -14.48 14.44
CA PRO A 74 16.20 -14.75 15.44
C PRO A 74 17.48 -14.03 15.00
N HIS A 75 17.54 -12.72 15.26
CA HIS A 75 18.77 -11.98 15.12
C HIS A 75 19.71 -12.39 16.26
N ARG A 76 21.01 -12.53 15.99
CA ARG A 76 22.02 -12.96 16.96
C ARG A 76 22.03 -12.15 18.26
N TYR A 77 21.48 -10.93 18.24
CA TYR A 77 21.42 -9.99 19.35
C TYR A 77 20.01 -9.79 19.92
N ASN A 78 19.02 -10.60 19.52
CA ASN A 78 17.66 -10.60 20.08
C ASN A 78 17.53 -11.58 21.27
N ALA A 79 18.62 -11.82 22.00
CA ALA A 79 18.69 -12.65 23.21
C ALA A 79 18.70 -11.78 24.48
#